data_AF-A0A816JB27-F1
#
_entry.id   AF-A0A816JB27-F1
#
_cell.length_a   1.000
_cell.length_b   1.000
_cell.length_c   1.000
_cell.angle_alpha   90.00
_cell.angle_beta   90.00
_cell.angle_gamma   90.00
#
_symmetry.space_group_name_H-M   'P 1'
#
loop_
_entity.id
_entity.type
_entity.pdbx_description
1 polymer ?
#
loop_
_entity_poly.entity_id
_entity_poly.type
_entity_poly.pdbx_seq_one_letter_code
_entity_poly.pdbx_strand_id
1 'polypeptide(L)'
;MGLPAQFILWIRVCISTADFSMSINYSLEGFFASARGIRQDCSLSPYLYVILNNVMSKMLNRAAEAHQFDYHLRCREVKLTHFSFAEDILVFNDGTSRSLRGVSKDMDQFASLYL
;
A
#
# COMPACT_ATOMS: atom_id res chain seq x y z
N MET A 1 6.90 -0.88 -13.98
CA MET A 1 7.65 0.31 -13.55
C MET A 1 9.12 0.29 -13.99
N GLY A 2 9.66 -0.81 -14.55
CA GLY A 2 10.97 -0.77 -15.23
C GLY A 2 12.14 -0.31 -14.35
N LEU A 3 12.12 -0.66 -13.07
CA LEU A 3 13.17 -0.23 -12.12
C LEU A 3 14.47 -1.00 -12.37
N PRO A 4 15.65 -0.36 -12.24
CA PRO A 4 16.94 -1.05 -12.36
C PRO A 4 17.08 -2.18 -11.34
N ALA A 5 17.64 -3.32 -11.76
CA ALA A 5 17.83 -4.48 -10.89
C ALA A 5 18.64 -4.15 -9.62
N GLN A 6 19.64 -3.28 -9.75
CA GLN A 6 20.44 -2.80 -8.63
C GLN A 6 19.60 -2.05 -7.58
N PHE A 7 18.65 -1.23 -8.02
CA PHE A 7 17.79 -0.48 -7.11
C PHE A 7 16.84 -1.41 -6.35
N ILE A 8 16.28 -2.41 -7.03
CA ILE A 8 15.45 -3.46 -6.42
C ILE A 8 16.27 -4.24 -5.36
N LEU A 9 17.53 -4.56 -5.67
CA LEU A 9 18.43 -5.23 -4.73
C LEU A 9 18.66 -4.37 -3.47
N TRP A 10 18.93 -3.08 -3.62
CA TRP A 10 19.11 -2.19 -2.46
C TRP A 10 17.86 -2.09 -1.59
N ILE A 11 16.68 -1.94 -2.19
CA ILE A 11 15.41 -1.97 -1.45
C ILE A 11 15.28 -3.28 -0.66
N ARG A 12 15.57 -4.42 -1.30
CA ARG A 12 15.48 -5.74 -0.68
C ARG A 12 16.43 -5.88 0.51
N VAL A 13 17.67 -5.41 0.38
CA VAL A 13 18.64 -5.40 1.48
C VAL A 13 18.12 -4.53 2.63
N CYS A 14 17.69 -3.29 2.35
CA CYS A 14 17.16 -2.38 3.38
C CYS A 14 15.98 -2.96 4.19
N ILE A 15 15.11 -3.76 3.55
CA ILE A 15 13.98 -4.41 4.21
C ILE A 15 14.43 -5.65 5.00
N SER A 16 15.30 -6.49 4.41
CA SER A 16 15.64 -7.80 4.97
C SER A 16 16.70 -7.78 6.08
N THR A 17 17.56 -6.76 6.13
CA THR A 17 18.64 -6.67 7.14
C THR A 17 18.32 -5.68 8.26
N ALA A 18 17.04 -5.34 8.43
CA ALA A 18 16.62 -4.42 9.47
C ALA A 18 16.61 -5.14 10.83
N ASP A 19 17.62 -4.89 11.66
CA ASP A 19 17.60 -5.27 13.07
C ASP A 19 17.13 -4.13 13.98
N PHE A 20 16.47 -4.50 15.08
CA PHE A 20 15.99 -3.61 16.12
C PHE A 20 16.49 -4.05 17.49
N SER A 21 16.57 -3.09 18.41
CA SER A 21 16.98 -3.26 19.80
C SER A 21 16.11 -2.38 20.68
N MET A 22 15.84 -2.80 21.92
CA MET A 22 14.96 -2.06 22.83
C MET A 22 15.79 -1.36 23.91
N SER A 23 15.51 -0.09 24.18
CA SER A 23 16.11 0.62 25.31
C SER A 23 15.26 0.42 26.56
N ILE A 24 15.81 -0.27 27.57
CA ILE A 24 15.16 -0.51 28.86
C ILE A 24 16.03 0.15 29.92
N ASN A 25 15.48 1.12 30.67
CA ASN A 25 16.25 1.89 31.67
C ASN A 25 17.54 2.50 31.12
N TYR A 26 17.51 3.01 29.88
CA TYR A 26 18.65 3.60 29.18
C TYR A 26 19.77 2.62 28.78
N SER A 27 19.62 1.31 29.00
CA SER A 27 20.48 0.28 28.39
C SER A 27 19.81 -0.32 27.15
N LEU A 28 20.59 -0.51 26.10
CA LEU A 28 20.14 -1.22 24.90
C LEU A 28 20.21 -2.72 25.14
N GLU A 29 19.05 -3.38 25.12
CA GLU A 29 18.91 -4.79 25.40
C GLU A 29 18.44 -5.56 24.16
N GLY A 30 19.21 -6.60 23.81
CA GLY A 30 18.89 -7.55 22.75
C GLY A 30 18.92 -6.99 21.33
N PHE A 31 19.02 -7.90 20.36
CA PHE A 31 18.78 -7.62 18.95
C PHE A 31 17.78 -8.63 18.41
N PHE A 32 16.81 -8.15 17.65
CA PHE A 32 15.86 -8.99 16.94
C PHE A 32 15.68 -8.48 15.51
N ALA A 33 15.67 -9.41 14.56
CA ALA A 33 15.45 -9.10 13.16
C ALA A 33 13.99 -8.70 12.92
N SER A 34 13.80 -7.76 11.99
CA SER A 34 12.48 -7.40 11.48
C SER A 34 11.84 -8.57 10.74
N ALA A 35 10.64 -8.96 11.14
CA ALA A 35 9.83 -9.88 10.33
C ALA A 35 9.17 -9.14 9.14
N ARG A 36 8.78 -7.88 9.35
CA ARG A 36 8.04 -7.04 8.39
C ARG A 36 8.31 -5.56 8.64
N GLY A 37 8.23 -4.78 7.58
CA GLY A 37 8.32 -3.33 7.65
C GLY A 37 9.74 -2.81 7.50
N ILE A 38 9.84 -1.48 7.42
CA ILE A 38 11.08 -0.74 7.22
C ILE A 38 11.38 0.01 8.51
N ARG A 39 12.66 0.28 8.75
CA ARG A 39 13.08 1.14 9.86
C ARG A 39 12.29 2.45 9.83
N GLN A 40 11.73 2.84 10.99
CA GLN A 40 11.17 4.18 11.15
C GLN A 40 12.25 5.22 10.82
N ASP A 41 11.84 6.35 10.25
CA ASP A 41 12.72 7.41 9.74
C ASP A 41 13.71 6.99 8.64
N CYS A 42 13.50 5.82 8.01
CA CYS A 42 14.22 5.49 6.79
C CYS A 42 13.78 6.43 5.67
N SER A 43 14.74 7.12 5.06
CA SER A 43 14.51 8.03 3.93
C SER A 43 13.84 7.36 2.71
N LEU A 44 13.86 6.03 2.64
CA LEU A 44 13.24 5.23 1.60
C LEU A 44 11.74 4.96 1.84
N SER A 45 11.29 4.99 3.10
CA SER A 45 9.91 4.65 3.49
C SER A 45 8.84 5.46 2.74
N PRO A 46 8.97 6.80 2.58
CA PRO A 46 7.97 7.60 1.86
C PRO A 46 7.85 7.20 0.38
N TYR A 47 8.96 6.86 -0.27
CA TYR A 47 8.96 6.47 -1.69
C TYR A 47 8.31 5.11 -1.88
N LEU A 48 8.60 4.16 -1.00
CA LEU A 48 7.99 2.84 -1.06
C LEU A 48 6.49 2.93 -0.78
N TYR A 49 6.07 3.77 0.16
CA TYR A 49 4.66 4.06 0.39
C TYR A 49 3.95 4.57 -0.88
N VAL A 50 4.54 5.51 -1.60
CA VAL A 50 3.98 6.02 -2.87
C VAL A 50 3.91 4.93 -3.95
N ILE A 51 4.94 4.09 -4.07
CA ILE A 51 4.95 2.97 -5.04
C ILE A 51 3.82 2.00 -4.73
N LEU A 52 3.64 1.66 -3.46
CA LEU A 52 2.59 0.76 -2.99
C LEU A 52 1.20 1.33 -3.24
N ASN A 53 0.98 2.61 -2.91
CA ASN A 53 -0.28 3.29 -3.23
C ASN A 53 -0.57 3.36 -4.72
N ASN A 54 0.46 3.50 -5.57
CA ASN A 54 0.27 3.47 -7.02
C ASN A 54 -0.18 2.09 -7.52
N VAL A 55 0.24 0.99 -6.86
CA VAL A 55 -0.25 -0.36 -7.17
C VAL A 55 -1.72 -0.48 -6.79
N MET A 56 -2.09 -0.12 -5.55
CA MET A 56 -3.49 -0.11 -5.09
C MET A 56 -4.38 0.76 -6.00
N SER A 57 -3.91 1.95 -6.36
CA SER A 57 -4.61 2.89 -7.22
C SER A 57 -4.94 2.28 -8.59
N LYS A 58 -3.98 1.56 -9.17
CA LYS A 58 -4.17 0.84 -10.44
C LYS A 58 -5.11 -0.34 -10.32
N MET A 59 -5.11 -1.04 -9.17
CA MET A 59 -6.05 -2.13 -8.92
C MET A 59 -7.48 -1.60 -8.87
N LEU A 60 -7.74 -0.55 -8.08
CA LEU A 60 -9.06 0.08 -7.99
C LEU A 60 -9.55 0.62 -9.34
N ASN A 61 -8.68 1.27 -10.10
CA ASN A 61 -9.02 1.74 -11.45
C ASN A 61 -9.41 0.60 -12.38
N ARG A 62 -8.65 -0.51 -12.37
CA ARG A 62 -8.94 -1.69 -13.17
C ARG A 62 -10.23 -2.38 -12.74
N ALA A 63 -10.49 -2.45 -11.43
CA ALA A 63 -11.71 -3.04 -10.88
C ALA A 63 -12.96 -2.22 -11.29
N ALA A 64 -12.86 -0.89 -11.28
CA ALA A 64 -13.92 -0.01 -11.78
C ALA A 64 -14.15 -0.18 -13.30
N GLU A 65 -13.08 -0.21 -14.09
CA GLU A 65 -13.15 -0.44 -15.54
C GLU A 65 -13.74 -1.82 -15.89
N ALA A 66 -13.51 -2.82 -15.04
CA ALA A 66 -14.06 -4.15 -15.18
C ALA A 66 -15.48 -4.32 -14.60
N HIS A 67 -16.14 -3.22 -14.18
CA HIS A 67 -17.47 -3.23 -13.56
C HIS A 67 -17.60 -4.16 -12.34
N GLN A 68 -16.51 -4.30 -11.59
CA GLN A 68 -16.54 -4.99 -10.29
C GLN A 68 -17.21 -4.11 -9.23
N PHE A 69 -17.06 -2.79 -9.36
CA PHE A 69 -17.86 -1.77 -8.70
C PHE A 69 -18.11 -0.61 -9.67
N ASP A 70 -19.18 0.16 -9.44
CA ASP A 70 -19.53 1.32 -10.26
C ASP A 70 -19.11 2.63 -9.61
N TYR A 71 -18.77 3.62 -10.44
CA TYR A 71 -18.40 4.96 -10.01
C TYR A 71 -19.54 5.66 -9.28
N HIS A 72 -19.17 6.46 -8.27
CA HIS A 72 -20.08 7.43 -7.68
C HIS A 72 -20.62 8.38 -8.76
N LEU A 73 -21.89 8.81 -8.62
CA LEU A 73 -22.60 9.63 -9.61
C LEU A 73 -21.81 10.87 -10.06
N ARG A 74 -21.15 11.55 -9.11
CA ARG A 74 -20.36 12.78 -9.37
C ARG A 74 -18.93 12.51 -9.84
N CYS A 75 -18.53 11.24 -9.93
CA CYS A 75 -17.15 10.83 -10.22
C CYS A 75 -17.02 10.09 -11.55
N ARG A 76 -18.16 9.73 -12.17
CA ARG A 76 -18.22 8.90 -13.38
C ARG A 76 -17.56 9.57 -14.60
N GLU A 77 -17.82 10.85 -14.85
CA GLU A 77 -17.31 11.55 -16.04
C GLU A 77 -15.78 11.60 -16.08
N VAL A 78 -15.16 11.82 -14.92
CA VAL A 78 -13.70 11.88 -14.76
C VAL A 78 -13.09 10.53 -14.39
N LYS A 79 -13.89 9.46 -14.32
CA LYS A 79 -13.50 8.12 -13.86
C LYS A 79 -12.73 8.13 -12.54
N LEU A 80 -13.15 8.97 -11.60
CA LEU A 80 -12.51 9.09 -10.30
C LEU A 80 -12.94 7.93 -9.38
N THR A 81 -11.98 7.11 -8.94
CA THR A 81 -12.24 5.94 -8.09
C THR A 81 -11.92 6.19 -6.61
N HIS A 82 -10.88 6.96 -6.29
CA HIS A 82 -10.44 7.19 -4.91
C HIS A 82 -9.61 8.46 -4.75
N PHE A 83 -9.50 8.93 -3.51
CA PHE A 83 -8.44 9.82 -3.04
C PHE A 83 -7.54 9.07 -2.06
N SER A 84 -6.23 9.19 -2.24
CA SER A 84 -5.23 8.58 -1.37
C SER A 84 -4.44 9.67 -0.65
N PHE A 85 -4.35 9.54 0.68
CA PHE A 85 -3.49 10.33 1.55
C PHE A 85 -2.36 9.45 2.08
N ALA A 86 -1.60 9.92 3.06
CA ALA A 86 -0.47 9.19 3.64
C ALA A 86 -0.87 8.02 4.55
N GLU A 87 -2.05 8.08 5.15
CA GLU A 87 -2.55 7.02 6.05
C GLU A 87 -3.95 6.56 5.66
N ASP A 88 -4.72 7.42 5.00
CA ASP A 88 -6.12 7.16 4.67
C ASP A 88 -6.36 7.08 3.17
N ILE A 89 -7.35 6.27 2.79
CA ILE A 89 -7.92 6.23 1.45
C ILE A 89 -9.43 6.43 1.53
N LEU A 90 -9.95 7.27 0.64
CA LEU A 90 -11.38 7.45 0.43
C LEU A 90 -11.75 6.86 -0.93
N VAL A 91 -12.55 5.80 -0.96
CA VAL A 91 -13.01 5.15 -2.18
C VAL A 91 -14.42 5.61 -2.56
N PHE A 92 -14.60 6.07 -3.79
CA PHE A 92 -15.87 6.54 -4.33
C PHE A 92 -16.55 5.42 -5.13
N ASN A 93 -17.79 5.11 -4.76
CA ASN A 93 -18.63 4.16 -5.50
C ASN A 93 -20.12 4.57 -5.44
N ASP A 94 -20.98 3.85 -6.15
CA ASP A 94 -22.43 4.10 -6.22
C ASP A 94 -23.22 3.73 -4.94
N GLY A 95 -22.54 3.19 -3.92
CA GLY A 95 -23.13 2.82 -2.62
C GLY A 95 -23.87 1.48 -2.62
N THR A 96 -23.91 0.77 -3.75
CA THR A 96 -24.61 -0.51 -3.81
C THR A 96 -23.83 -1.61 -3.08
N SER A 97 -24.54 -2.59 -2.52
CA SER A 97 -23.87 -3.72 -1.85
C SER A 97 -22.97 -4.53 -2.80
N ARG A 98 -23.25 -4.52 -4.11
CA ARG A 98 -22.38 -5.11 -5.12
C ARG A 98 -21.06 -4.36 -5.20
N SER A 99 -21.11 -3.04 -5.36
CA SER A 99 -19.92 -2.19 -5.44
C SER A 99 -19.07 -2.27 -4.17
N LEU A 100 -19.70 -2.25 -2.99
CA LEU A 100 -18.98 -2.40 -1.72
C LEU A 100 -18.24 -3.74 -1.63
N ARG A 101 -18.86 -4.85 -2.06
CA ARG A 101 -18.18 -6.15 -2.13
C ARG A 101 -17.06 -6.16 -3.17
N GLY A 102 -17.24 -5.50 -4.31
CA GLY A 102 -16.22 -5.35 -5.34
C GLY A 102 -14.98 -4.63 -4.81
N VAL A 103 -15.18 -3.49 -4.16
CA VAL A 103 -14.10 -2.73 -3.51
C VAL A 103 -13.43 -3.56 -2.42
N SER A 104 -14.19 -4.20 -1.53
CA SER A 104 -13.62 -5.05 -0.47
C SER A 104 -12.74 -6.15 -1.03
N LYS A 105 -13.20 -6.84 -2.09
CA LYS A 105 -12.43 -7.91 -2.73
C LYS A 105 -11.12 -7.41 -3.34
N ASP A 106 -11.14 -6.24 -3.99
CA ASP A 106 -9.92 -5.66 -4.57
C ASP A 106 -8.93 -5.24 -3.48
N MET A 107 -9.42 -4.71 -2.36
CA MET A 107 -8.61 -4.38 -1.18
C MET A 107 -8.05 -5.63 -0.49
N ASP A 108 -8.82 -6.71 -0.38
CA ASP A 108 -8.34 -8.00 0.14
C ASP A 108 -7.25 -8.59 -0.76
N GLN A 109 -7.42 -8.48 -2.09
CA GLN A 109 -6.40 -8.88 -3.04
C GLN A 109 -5.13 -8.04 -2.88
N PHE A 110 -5.25 -6.73 -2.71
CA PHE A 110 -4.11 -5.87 -2.45
C PHE A 110 -3.39 -6.26 -1.14
N ALA A 111 -4.13 -6.49 -0.06
CA ALA A 111 -3.58 -6.92 1.22
C ALA A 111 -2.82 -8.26 1.12
N SER A 112 -3.31 -9.18 0.29
CA SER A 112 -2.64 -10.47 0.07
C SER A 112 -1.27 -10.37 -0.62
N LEU A 113 -0.95 -9.24 -1.27
CA LEU A 113 0.39 -9.02 -1.85
C LEU A 113 1.48 -8.79 -0.78
N TYR A 114 1.08 -8.53 0.47
CA TYR A 114 1.96 -8.28 1.61
C TYR A 114 2.06 -9.45 2.60
N LEU A 115 1.27 -10.51 2.40
CA LEU A 115 1.30 -11.73 3.21
C LEU A 115 2.14 -12.80 2.55
#